data_AF-A0A7C5RBB2-F1
#
_entry.id   AF-A0A7C5RBB2-F1
#
_cell.length_a   1.000
_cell.length_b   1.000
_cell.length_c   1.000
_cell.angle_alpha   90.00
_cell.angle_beta   90.00
_cell.angle_gamma   90.00
#
_symmetry.space_group_name_H-M   'P 1'
#
loop_
_entity.id
_entity.type
_entity.pdbx_description
1 polymer ?
#
loop_
_entity_poly.entity_id
_entity_poly.type
_entity_poly.pdbx_seq_one_letter_code
_entity_poly.pdbx_strand_id
1 'polypeptide(L)'
;MIAGHDGPFIEPGERERNHAVVKVDGNLMGLFFAETVSPTDLLERSARVDIALKSAIEMALAELFSEVSGISQDDARKAVAACFLGTLYAGGDDALILCPSWCAIHLASRVSQHFSEELGGVRALSAGVAAAPAEHSVWALIEAASWLLEVAKKKVGREQPSVGGIAFDFVEGGILSGSSAAARHAKAEEAGITLQPYAIWDSGSRPNLSELMGTLLNDTGFGYAYKASRVKGGSEYEEVRKYLKRLREAAVESIGVSRNFAGISSGSEVLVIHVSRMAAREGSESAEQSERLSAKRYERLMELVRWSISRAMVEGGRLAVPLADVLTLIKFLGGGTM
;
A
#
# COMPACT_ATOMS: atom_id res chain seq x y z
N MET A 1 17.13 -6.97 -12.28
CA MET A 1 16.18 -8.00 -11.75
C MET A 1 14.92 -7.30 -11.29
N ILE A 2 13.74 -7.93 -11.45
CA ILE A 2 12.43 -7.30 -11.14
C ILE A 2 12.28 -6.96 -9.65
N ALA A 3 12.83 -7.79 -8.75
CA ALA A 3 12.86 -7.50 -7.31
C ALA A 3 13.77 -6.30 -6.92
N GLY A 4 14.49 -5.73 -7.90
CA GLY A 4 15.23 -4.49 -7.74
C GLY A 4 16.54 -4.62 -6.96
N HIS A 5 17.27 -5.72 -7.10
CA HIS A 5 18.62 -5.91 -6.53
C HIS A 5 19.70 -5.20 -7.36
N ASP A 6 20.81 -4.89 -6.70
CA ASP A 6 21.86 -4.02 -7.24
C ASP A 6 22.84 -4.77 -8.18
N GLY A 7 22.91 -6.10 -8.07
CA GLY A 7 23.71 -6.99 -8.92
C GLY A 7 23.07 -8.37 -9.13
N PRO A 8 23.64 -9.23 -9.99
CA PRO A 8 23.13 -10.58 -10.27
C PRO A 8 23.37 -11.56 -9.10
N PHE A 9 24.33 -11.24 -8.23
CA PHE A 9 24.64 -11.99 -7.02
C PHE A 9 24.35 -11.13 -5.80
N ILE A 10 23.93 -11.80 -4.75
CA ILE A 10 23.62 -11.18 -3.46
C ILE A 10 24.85 -11.30 -2.60
N GLU A 11 25.31 -10.17 -2.06
CA GLU A 11 26.47 -10.18 -1.19
C GLU A 11 26.17 -10.96 0.10
N PRO A 12 27.17 -11.65 0.70
CA PRO A 12 26.98 -12.32 1.98
C PRO A 12 26.45 -11.35 3.05
N GLY A 13 25.25 -11.62 3.56
CA GLY A 13 24.58 -10.78 4.56
C GLY A 13 23.52 -9.83 4.01
N GLU A 14 23.36 -9.72 2.68
CA GLU A 14 22.21 -9.04 2.08
C GLU A 14 21.03 -10.01 1.93
N ARG A 15 19.83 -9.56 2.30
CA ARG A 15 18.59 -10.34 2.13
C ARG A 15 18.03 -10.12 0.73
N GLU A 16 17.44 -11.17 0.16
CA GLU A 16 16.67 -11.03 -1.07
C GLU A 16 15.53 -10.01 -0.90
N ARG A 17 15.45 -9.04 -1.80
CA ARG A 17 14.34 -8.08 -1.86
C ARG A 17 13.10 -8.80 -2.40
N ASN A 18 11.96 -8.47 -1.84
CA ASN A 18 10.69 -9.04 -2.27
C ASN A 18 10.22 -8.38 -3.57
N HIS A 19 9.55 -9.16 -4.42
CA HIS A 19 8.83 -8.64 -5.57
C HIS A 19 7.34 -8.52 -5.25
N ALA A 20 6.64 -7.72 -6.05
CA ALA A 20 5.21 -7.52 -5.96
C ALA A 20 4.55 -7.67 -7.31
N VAL A 21 3.27 -8.04 -7.26
CA VAL A 21 2.32 -7.97 -8.37
C VAL A 21 1.39 -6.80 -8.07
N VAL A 22 1.33 -5.85 -9.00
CA VAL A 22 0.32 -4.79 -9.04
C VAL A 22 -0.64 -5.13 -10.17
N LYS A 23 -1.91 -5.35 -9.83
CA LYS A 23 -2.98 -5.51 -10.81
C LYS A 23 -3.96 -4.35 -10.68
N VAL A 24 -4.24 -3.67 -11.79
CA VAL A 24 -5.20 -2.57 -11.86
C VAL A 24 -6.28 -2.86 -12.90
N ASP A 25 -7.48 -2.33 -12.66
CA ASP A 25 -8.65 -2.52 -13.54
C ASP A 25 -9.64 -1.37 -13.39
N GLY A 26 -10.27 -0.98 -14.49
CA GLY A 26 -11.20 0.14 -14.58
C GLY A 26 -12.50 -0.04 -13.80
N ASN A 27 -12.87 1.00 -13.07
CA ASN A 27 -14.13 1.00 -12.34
C ASN A 27 -15.32 1.21 -13.30
N LEU A 28 -16.22 0.23 -13.39
CA LEU A 28 -17.45 0.28 -14.19
C LEU A 28 -17.24 0.77 -15.64
N MET A 29 -16.18 0.31 -16.30
CA MET A 29 -15.91 0.69 -17.71
C MET A 29 -17.01 0.21 -18.66
N GLY A 30 -17.65 -0.92 -18.38
CA GLY A 30 -18.82 -1.37 -19.13
C GLY A 30 -19.96 -0.34 -19.13
N LEU A 31 -20.22 0.32 -17.99
CA LEU A 31 -21.22 1.40 -17.91
C LEU A 31 -20.72 2.64 -18.67
N PHE A 32 -19.45 2.99 -18.52
CA PHE A 32 -18.84 4.09 -19.27
C PHE A 32 -18.96 3.92 -20.79
N PHE A 33 -18.82 2.71 -21.32
CA PHE A 33 -19.03 2.43 -22.74
C PHE A 33 -20.52 2.32 -23.12
N ALA A 34 -21.38 1.83 -22.24
CA ALA A 34 -22.82 1.77 -22.50
C ALA A 34 -23.45 3.17 -22.66
N GLU A 35 -22.87 4.19 -22.04
CA GLU A 35 -23.27 5.59 -22.13
C GLU A 35 -22.81 6.30 -23.42
N THR A 36 -22.30 5.57 -24.42
CA THR A 36 -21.89 6.17 -25.70
C THR A 36 -23.08 6.56 -26.56
N VAL A 37 -23.02 7.72 -27.20
CA VAL A 37 -24.12 8.24 -28.05
C VAL A 37 -24.00 7.83 -29.52
N SER A 38 -22.82 7.39 -29.96
CA SER A 38 -22.57 6.99 -31.34
C SER A 38 -21.37 6.03 -31.44
N PRO A 39 -21.20 5.30 -32.56
CA PRO A 39 -20.00 4.50 -32.80
C PRO A 39 -18.69 5.31 -32.76
N THR A 40 -18.72 6.59 -33.17
CA THR A 40 -17.55 7.47 -33.11
C THR A 40 -17.17 7.79 -31.66
N ASP A 41 -18.14 8.12 -30.82
CA ASP A 41 -17.92 8.34 -29.37
C ASP A 41 -17.36 7.07 -28.70
N LEU A 42 -17.89 5.90 -29.05
CA LEU A 42 -17.35 4.62 -28.57
C LEU A 42 -15.87 4.43 -28.94
N LEU A 43 -15.50 4.69 -30.19
CA LEU A 43 -14.10 4.60 -30.64
C LEU A 43 -13.20 5.60 -29.92
N GLU A 44 -13.65 6.84 -29.77
CA GLU A 44 -12.90 7.88 -29.06
C GLU A 44 -12.71 7.55 -27.57
N ARG A 45 -13.75 7.07 -26.88
CA ARG A 45 -13.64 6.61 -25.49
C ARG A 45 -12.67 5.43 -25.38
N SER A 46 -12.75 4.47 -26.29
CA SER A 46 -11.87 3.30 -26.29
C SER A 46 -10.41 3.71 -26.45
N ALA A 47 -10.12 4.60 -27.40
CA ALA A 47 -8.77 5.13 -27.61
C ALA A 47 -8.29 5.94 -26.40
N ARG A 48 -9.16 6.76 -25.81
CA ARG A 48 -8.83 7.58 -24.65
C ARG A 48 -8.50 6.74 -23.42
N VAL A 49 -9.26 5.68 -23.16
CA VAL A 49 -9.01 4.76 -22.04
C VAL A 49 -7.64 4.10 -22.15
N ASP A 50 -7.31 3.57 -23.34
CA ASP A 50 -6.01 2.93 -23.59
C ASP A 50 -4.83 3.93 -23.48
N ILE A 51 -4.99 5.14 -24.03
CA ILE A 51 -4.00 6.22 -23.91
C ILE A 51 -3.84 6.64 -22.44
N ALA A 52 -4.94 6.83 -21.71
CA ALA A 52 -4.93 7.24 -20.31
C ALA A 52 -4.18 6.23 -19.43
N LEU A 53 -4.37 4.92 -19.64
CA LEU A 53 -3.65 3.90 -18.88
C LEU A 53 -2.15 3.92 -19.16
N LYS A 54 -1.75 4.01 -20.42
CA LYS A 54 -0.33 4.05 -20.82
C LYS A 54 0.34 5.33 -20.31
N SER A 55 -0.33 6.48 -20.50
CA SER A 55 0.08 7.79 -20.00
C SER A 55 0.27 7.78 -18.48
N ALA A 56 -0.69 7.21 -17.75
CA ALA A 56 -0.63 7.09 -16.29
C ALA A 56 0.55 6.25 -15.79
N ILE A 57 0.86 5.14 -16.46
CA ILE A 57 2.04 4.31 -16.14
C ILE A 57 3.32 5.10 -16.40
N GLU A 58 3.43 5.79 -17.54
CA GLU A 58 4.60 6.60 -17.86
C GLU A 58 4.82 7.72 -16.85
N MET A 59 3.76 8.45 -16.46
CA MET A 59 3.83 9.50 -15.45
C MET A 59 4.26 8.95 -14.08
N ALA A 60 3.65 7.85 -13.63
CA ALA A 60 4.03 7.24 -12.36
C ALA A 60 5.50 6.77 -12.33
N LEU A 61 6.01 6.24 -13.46
CA LEU A 61 7.42 5.87 -13.60
C LEU A 61 8.34 7.08 -13.68
N ALA A 62 7.89 8.19 -14.27
CA ALA A 62 8.63 9.45 -14.29
C ALA A 62 8.76 10.05 -12.88
N GLU A 63 7.71 9.96 -12.05
CA GLU A 63 7.76 10.35 -10.63
C GLU A 63 8.75 9.48 -9.85
N LEU A 64 8.66 8.15 -9.98
CA LEU A 64 9.61 7.20 -9.40
C LEU A 64 11.05 7.55 -9.81
N PHE A 65 11.28 7.84 -11.10
CA PHE A 65 12.60 8.24 -11.59
C PHE A 65 13.07 9.53 -10.93
N SER A 66 12.24 10.57 -10.97
CA SER A 66 12.56 11.90 -10.44
C SER A 66 12.97 11.83 -8.97
N GLU A 67 12.13 11.22 -8.14
CA GLU A 67 12.37 11.14 -6.69
C GLU A 67 13.60 10.29 -6.33
N VAL A 68 13.78 9.14 -6.97
CA VAL A 68 14.93 8.26 -6.70
C VAL A 68 16.21 8.85 -7.30
N SER A 69 16.14 9.58 -8.43
CA SER A 69 17.32 10.18 -9.07
C SER A 69 17.96 11.28 -8.23
N GLY A 70 17.17 11.96 -7.38
CA GLY A 70 17.68 12.87 -6.36
C GLY A 70 18.55 12.20 -5.30
N ILE A 71 18.49 10.87 -5.21
CA ILE A 71 19.26 10.04 -4.28
C ILE A 71 20.37 9.27 -5.01
N SER A 72 20.01 8.54 -6.07
CA SER A 72 20.92 7.75 -6.90
C SER A 72 20.36 7.60 -8.31
N GLN A 73 21.05 8.22 -9.28
CA GLN A 73 20.61 8.22 -10.68
C GLN A 73 20.62 6.81 -11.31
N ASP A 74 21.60 5.98 -10.96
CA ASP A 74 21.69 4.60 -11.47
C ASP A 74 20.55 3.73 -10.92
N ASP A 75 20.25 3.85 -9.62
CA ASP A 75 19.18 3.09 -8.99
C ASP A 75 17.80 3.53 -9.49
N ALA A 76 17.62 4.81 -9.81
CA ALA A 76 16.40 5.31 -10.44
C ALA A 76 16.17 4.63 -11.81
N ARG A 77 17.21 4.55 -12.65
CA ARG A 77 17.14 3.86 -13.94
C ARG A 77 16.81 2.38 -13.77
N LYS A 78 17.47 1.71 -12.82
CA LYS A 78 17.21 0.29 -12.51
C LYS A 78 15.78 0.06 -12.01
N ALA A 79 15.25 0.94 -11.16
CA ALA A 79 13.90 0.85 -10.64
C ALA A 79 12.84 1.01 -11.74
N VAL A 80 12.98 2.03 -12.59
CA VAL A 80 12.09 2.21 -13.76
C VAL A 80 12.17 1.01 -14.69
N ALA A 81 13.40 0.57 -15.02
CA ALA A 81 13.59 -0.58 -15.89
C ALA A 81 12.99 -1.87 -15.30
N ALA A 82 13.08 -2.06 -13.98
CA ALA A 82 12.48 -3.21 -13.31
C ALA A 82 10.95 -3.22 -13.43
N CYS A 83 10.29 -2.07 -13.23
CA CYS A 83 8.85 -1.96 -13.43
C CYS A 83 8.47 -2.15 -14.90
N PHE A 84 9.20 -1.53 -15.84
CA PHE A 84 8.92 -1.62 -17.26
C PHE A 84 9.07 -3.04 -17.80
N LEU A 85 10.19 -3.71 -17.46
CA LEU A 85 10.43 -5.11 -17.84
C LEU A 85 9.49 -6.09 -17.13
N GLY A 86 8.93 -5.70 -15.99
CA GLY A 86 7.97 -6.49 -15.24
C GLY A 86 6.52 -6.30 -15.68
N THR A 87 6.21 -5.34 -16.55
CA THR A 87 4.88 -5.19 -17.15
C THR A 87 4.56 -6.40 -18.02
N LEU A 88 3.60 -7.22 -17.58
CA LEU A 88 3.15 -8.40 -18.32
C LEU A 88 2.13 -8.00 -19.40
N TYR A 89 1.22 -7.09 -19.06
CA TYR A 89 0.32 -6.45 -19.99
C TYR A 89 -0.16 -5.09 -19.45
N ALA A 90 -0.49 -4.18 -20.35
CA ALA A 90 -1.18 -2.92 -20.07
C ALA A 90 -1.93 -2.48 -21.33
N GLY A 91 -3.26 -2.53 -21.32
CA GLY A 91 -4.06 -2.18 -22.47
C GLY A 91 -5.53 -2.02 -22.12
N GLY A 92 -6.22 -1.12 -22.80
CA GLY A 92 -7.58 -0.76 -22.39
C GLY A 92 -7.58 -0.19 -20.97
N ASP A 93 -8.35 -0.78 -20.07
CA ASP A 93 -8.51 -0.33 -18.68
C ASP A 93 -7.84 -1.25 -17.64
N ASP A 94 -7.10 -2.27 -18.06
CA ASP A 94 -6.45 -3.21 -17.16
C ASP A 94 -4.93 -3.34 -17.39
N ALA A 95 -4.20 -3.53 -16.29
CA ALA A 95 -2.77 -3.79 -16.35
C ALA A 95 -2.29 -4.71 -15.23
N LEU A 96 -1.21 -5.43 -15.52
CA LEU A 96 -0.54 -6.34 -14.61
C LEU A 96 0.97 -6.11 -14.66
N ILE A 97 1.52 -5.62 -13.55
CA ILE A 97 2.91 -5.18 -13.43
C ILE A 97 3.59 -5.94 -12.31
N LEU A 98 4.70 -6.60 -12.62
CA LEU A 98 5.66 -7.09 -11.64
C LEU A 98 6.65 -5.97 -11.31
N CYS A 99 6.87 -5.70 -10.04
CA CYS A 99 7.78 -4.62 -9.63
C CYS A 99 8.46 -4.92 -8.30
N PRO A 100 9.49 -4.14 -7.91
CA PRO A 100 10.02 -4.19 -6.56
C PRO A 100 8.92 -3.87 -5.53
N SER A 101 8.83 -4.66 -4.47
CA SER A 101 7.78 -4.47 -3.46
C SER A 101 7.78 -3.08 -2.81
N TRP A 102 8.94 -2.44 -2.65
CA TRP A 102 9.05 -1.11 -2.05
C TRP A 102 8.33 0.00 -2.83
N CYS A 103 8.20 -0.11 -4.15
CA CYS A 103 7.50 0.89 -4.95
C CYS A 103 6.04 0.51 -5.28
N ALA A 104 5.61 -0.73 -5.00
CA ALA A 104 4.36 -1.28 -5.53
C ALA A 104 3.09 -0.51 -5.12
N ILE A 105 2.98 -0.14 -3.83
CA ILE A 105 1.81 0.59 -3.31
C ILE A 105 1.73 2.00 -3.92
N HIS A 106 2.85 2.71 -3.98
CA HIS A 106 2.93 4.03 -4.60
C HIS A 106 2.64 3.97 -6.10
N LEU A 107 3.22 2.98 -6.80
CA LEU A 107 3.00 2.77 -8.23
C LEU A 107 1.51 2.56 -8.51
N ALA A 108 0.84 1.67 -7.77
CA ALA A 108 -0.60 1.44 -7.90
C ALA A 108 -1.42 2.72 -7.66
N SER A 109 -1.08 3.45 -6.60
CA SER A 109 -1.74 4.72 -6.24
C SER A 109 -1.61 5.77 -7.35
N ARG A 110 -0.39 6.01 -7.84
CA ARG A 110 -0.09 7.01 -8.86
C ARG A 110 -0.68 6.67 -10.22
N VAL A 111 -0.60 5.40 -10.63
CA VAL A 111 -1.24 4.94 -11.88
C VAL A 111 -2.75 5.17 -11.83
N SER A 112 -3.41 4.85 -10.73
CA SER A 112 -4.85 5.13 -10.62
C SER A 112 -5.17 6.63 -10.62
N GLN A 113 -4.34 7.44 -9.96
CA GLN A 113 -4.56 8.88 -9.88
C GLN A 113 -4.43 9.52 -11.27
N HIS A 114 -3.31 9.28 -11.96
CA HIS A 114 -3.08 9.82 -13.29
C HIS A 114 -4.08 9.31 -14.32
N PHE A 115 -4.48 8.03 -14.24
CA PHE A 115 -5.54 7.52 -15.13
C PHE A 115 -6.84 8.30 -14.97
N SER A 116 -7.23 8.57 -13.71
CA SER A 116 -8.41 9.38 -13.42
C SER A 116 -8.25 10.81 -13.94
N GLU A 117 -7.09 11.43 -13.75
CA GLU A 117 -6.78 12.77 -14.26
C GLU A 117 -6.88 12.83 -15.80
N GLU A 118 -6.28 11.86 -16.51
CA GLU A 118 -6.31 11.75 -17.97
C GLU A 118 -7.73 11.52 -18.52
N LEU A 119 -8.60 10.86 -17.75
CA LEU A 119 -10.02 10.71 -18.08
C LEU A 119 -10.88 11.90 -17.62
N GLY A 120 -10.31 12.92 -16.99
CA GLY A 120 -11.05 14.09 -16.49
C GLY A 120 -11.88 13.80 -15.25
N GLY A 121 -11.47 12.83 -14.43
CA GLY A 121 -12.09 12.48 -13.15
C GLY A 121 -13.38 11.65 -13.25
N VAL A 122 -13.78 11.23 -14.45
CA VAL A 122 -15.04 10.51 -14.66
C VAL A 122 -14.99 9.06 -14.20
N ARG A 123 -13.80 8.43 -14.27
CA ARG A 123 -13.55 7.06 -13.87
C ARG A 123 -12.13 6.92 -13.35
N ALA A 124 -11.92 5.95 -12.46
CA ALA A 124 -10.64 5.62 -11.86
C ALA A 124 -10.31 4.12 -12.02
N LEU A 125 -9.11 3.73 -11.60
CA LEU A 125 -8.69 2.33 -11.51
C LEU A 125 -8.79 1.86 -10.06
N SER A 126 -9.23 0.62 -9.85
CA SER A 126 -8.97 -0.07 -8.58
C SER A 126 -7.71 -0.92 -8.71
N ALA A 127 -7.04 -1.19 -7.59
CA ALA A 127 -5.79 -1.91 -7.53
C ALA A 127 -5.78 -3.02 -6.47
N GLY A 128 -5.21 -4.15 -6.84
CA GLY A 128 -4.82 -5.22 -5.92
C GLY A 128 -3.31 -5.39 -5.94
N VAL A 129 -2.67 -5.37 -4.78
CA VAL A 129 -1.20 -5.44 -4.65
C VAL A 129 -0.78 -6.58 -3.73
N ALA A 130 -0.03 -7.55 -4.25
CA ALA A 130 0.46 -8.69 -3.47
C ALA A 130 1.99 -8.77 -3.54
N ALA A 131 2.66 -9.01 -2.41
CA ALA A 131 4.12 -9.13 -2.37
C ALA A 131 4.62 -10.32 -1.55
N ALA A 132 5.74 -10.90 -1.98
CA ALA A 132 6.38 -12.05 -1.35
C ALA A 132 7.88 -12.15 -1.73
N PRO A 133 8.65 -13.07 -1.12
CA PRO A 133 10.05 -13.32 -1.47
C PRO A 133 10.25 -13.60 -2.97
N ALA A 134 11.46 -13.39 -3.47
CA ALA A 134 11.76 -13.49 -4.90
C ALA A 134 11.49 -14.89 -5.47
N GLU A 135 11.63 -15.93 -4.64
CA GLU A 135 11.43 -17.34 -5.00
C GLU A 135 9.95 -17.76 -4.96
N HIS A 136 9.05 -16.85 -4.54
CA HIS A 136 7.64 -17.14 -4.44
C HIS A 136 7.00 -17.34 -5.83
N SER A 137 5.99 -18.22 -5.91
CA SER A 137 5.22 -18.43 -7.14
C SER A 137 4.54 -17.15 -7.61
N VAL A 138 4.89 -16.70 -8.81
CA VAL A 138 4.29 -15.54 -9.49
C VAL A 138 2.80 -15.78 -9.74
N TRP A 139 2.40 -17.00 -10.11
CA TRP A 139 1.01 -17.36 -10.35
C TRP A 139 0.14 -17.22 -9.09
N ALA A 140 0.65 -17.69 -7.95
CA ALA A 140 -0.04 -17.53 -6.68
C ALA A 140 -0.20 -16.04 -6.31
N LEU A 141 0.82 -15.22 -6.54
CA LEU A 141 0.74 -13.78 -6.31
C LEU A 141 -0.24 -13.08 -7.25
N ILE A 142 -0.35 -13.49 -8.51
CA ILE A 142 -1.35 -12.96 -9.45
C ILE A 142 -2.77 -13.30 -8.97
N GLU A 143 -3.00 -14.52 -8.46
CA GLU A 143 -4.28 -14.89 -7.85
C GLU A 143 -4.59 -14.04 -6.61
N ALA A 144 -3.60 -13.82 -5.74
CA ALA A 144 -3.73 -12.98 -4.56
C ALA A 144 -4.07 -11.52 -4.94
N ALA A 145 -3.31 -10.93 -5.87
CA ALA A 145 -3.55 -9.58 -6.37
C ALA A 145 -4.92 -9.46 -7.04
N SER A 146 -5.36 -10.48 -7.79
CA SER A 146 -6.70 -10.50 -8.41
C SER A 146 -7.82 -10.55 -7.37
N TRP A 147 -7.66 -11.34 -6.31
CA TRP A 147 -8.63 -11.37 -5.22
C TRP A 147 -8.69 -10.02 -4.49
N LEU A 148 -7.53 -9.42 -4.18
CA LEU A 148 -7.44 -8.10 -3.56
C LEU A 148 -8.08 -7.00 -4.43
N LEU A 149 -7.86 -7.05 -5.74
CA LEU A 149 -8.50 -6.14 -6.69
C LEU A 149 -10.03 -6.25 -6.63
N GLU A 150 -10.59 -7.46 -6.58
CA GLU A 150 -12.04 -7.63 -6.46
C GLU A 150 -12.59 -7.06 -5.14
N VAL A 151 -11.84 -7.16 -4.04
CA VAL A 151 -12.19 -6.49 -2.77
C VAL A 151 -12.22 -4.97 -2.95
N ALA A 152 -11.18 -4.39 -3.57
CA ALA A 152 -11.09 -2.96 -3.84
C ALA A 152 -12.23 -2.47 -4.75
N LYS A 153 -12.51 -3.19 -5.84
CA LYS A 153 -13.62 -2.87 -6.75
C LYS A 153 -14.97 -2.94 -6.05
N LYS A 154 -15.22 -4.01 -5.29
CA LYS A 154 -16.53 -4.24 -4.66
C LYS A 154 -16.89 -3.17 -3.66
N LYS A 155 -15.93 -2.76 -2.83
CA LYS A 155 -16.16 -1.81 -1.73
C LYS A 155 -15.90 -0.36 -2.14
N VAL A 156 -15.00 -0.07 -3.09
CA VAL A 156 -14.73 1.32 -3.51
C VAL A 156 -15.22 1.55 -4.93
N GLY A 157 -14.63 0.87 -5.92
CA GLY A 157 -14.82 1.20 -7.33
C GLY A 157 -16.26 1.09 -7.85
N ARG A 158 -17.09 0.20 -7.30
CA ARG A 158 -18.51 0.08 -7.66
C ARG A 158 -19.40 1.07 -6.95
N GLU A 159 -19.01 1.52 -5.75
CA GLU A 159 -19.74 2.55 -5.00
C GLU A 159 -19.44 3.95 -5.55
N GLN A 160 -18.18 4.17 -5.95
CA GLN A 160 -17.67 5.45 -6.44
C GLN A 160 -16.75 5.23 -7.64
N PRO A 161 -17.30 5.16 -8.87
CA PRO A 161 -16.52 4.83 -10.06
C PRO A 161 -15.41 5.81 -10.40
N SER A 162 -15.54 7.06 -9.96
CA SER A 162 -14.55 8.12 -10.09
C SER A 162 -13.45 8.07 -9.03
N VAL A 163 -13.48 7.11 -8.08
CA VAL A 163 -12.48 6.99 -7.01
C VAL A 163 -11.82 5.63 -7.09
N GLY A 164 -10.48 5.62 -7.09
CA GLY A 164 -9.72 4.38 -7.10
C GLY A 164 -9.73 3.70 -5.72
N GLY A 165 -9.89 2.37 -5.70
CA GLY A 165 -9.75 1.57 -4.48
C GLY A 165 -8.44 0.80 -4.46
N ILE A 166 -7.85 0.56 -3.30
CA ILE A 166 -6.64 -0.26 -3.18
C ILE A 166 -6.73 -1.24 -2.00
N ALA A 167 -6.37 -2.49 -2.28
CA ALA A 167 -6.16 -3.53 -1.27
C ALA A 167 -4.80 -4.18 -1.48
N PHE A 168 -4.15 -4.57 -0.39
CA PHE A 168 -2.80 -5.11 -0.41
C PHE A 168 -2.54 -6.16 0.67
N ASP A 169 -1.71 -7.16 0.35
CA ASP A 169 -1.22 -8.16 1.30
C ASP A 169 0.25 -8.52 1.03
N PHE A 170 0.92 -8.99 2.08
CA PHE A 170 2.34 -9.30 2.09
C PHE A 170 2.63 -10.56 2.91
N VAL A 171 3.47 -11.44 2.37
CA VAL A 171 4.04 -12.58 3.12
C VAL A 171 5.56 -12.56 3.11
N GLU A 172 6.17 -13.03 4.19
CA GLU A 172 7.62 -13.30 4.26
C GLU A 172 7.94 -14.79 4.08
N GLY A 173 6.92 -15.64 4.18
CA GLY A 173 7.03 -17.09 4.06
C GLY A 173 5.65 -17.72 3.94
N GLY A 174 5.61 -18.96 3.46
CA GLY A 174 4.37 -19.62 3.04
C GLY A 174 3.94 -19.21 1.63
N ILE A 175 2.74 -19.64 1.23
CA ILE A 175 2.16 -19.37 -0.08
C ILE A 175 1.09 -18.28 0.06
N LEU A 176 1.26 -17.16 -0.64
CA LEU A 176 0.25 -16.13 -0.84
C LEU A 176 -0.46 -16.36 -2.18
N SER A 177 -1.56 -17.10 -2.12
CA SER A 177 -2.59 -17.28 -3.16
C SER A 177 -3.85 -16.46 -2.87
N GLY A 178 -4.81 -16.44 -3.80
CA GLY A 178 -6.12 -15.80 -3.61
C GLY A 178 -6.86 -16.31 -2.37
N SER A 179 -6.85 -17.63 -2.13
CA SER A 179 -7.52 -18.24 -0.97
C SER A 179 -6.87 -17.85 0.36
N SER A 180 -5.54 -17.77 0.42
CA SER A 180 -4.82 -17.36 1.63
C SER A 180 -4.96 -15.86 1.91
N ALA A 181 -4.98 -15.02 0.86
CA ALA A 181 -5.25 -13.60 0.99
C ALA A 181 -6.66 -13.37 1.56
N ALA A 182 -7.65 -14.11 1.04
CA ALA A 182 -9.01 -14.09 1.54
C ALA A 182 -9.11 -14.47 3.02
N ALA A 183 -8.50 -15.59 3.42
CA ALA A 183 -8.52 -16.05 4.80
C ALA A 183 -7.83 -15.06 5.76
N ARG A 184 -6.71 -14.47 5.34
CA ARG A 184 -5.98 -13.46 6.14
C ARG A 184 -6.77 -12.17 6.29
N HIS A 185 -7.38 -11.69 5.21
CA HIS A 185 -8.22 -10.50 5.22
C HIS A 185 -9.44 -10.70 6.13
N ALA A 186 -10.18 -11.80 5.97
CA ALA A 186 -11.34 -12.10 6.81
C ALA A 186 -10.97 -12.17 8.31
N LYS A 187 -9.83 -12.79 8.63
CA LYS A 187 -9.31 -12.84 10.01
C LYS A 187 -8.93 -11.46 10.55
N ALA A 188 -8.38 -10.58 9.70
CA ALA A 188 -8.06 -9.21 10.08
C ALA A 188 -9.32 -8.37 10.30
N GLU A 189 -10.34 -8.53 9.45
CA GLU A 189 -11.65 -7.90 9.60
C GLU A 189 -12.36 -8.36 10.87
N GLU A 190 -12.39 -9.67 11.13
CA GLU A 190 -12.99 -10.25 12.35
C GLU A 190 -12.33 -9.71 13.63
N ALA A 191 -11.00 -9.56 13.60
CA ALA A 191 -10.24 -9.00 14.71
C ALA A 191 -10.35 -7.46 14.82
N GLY A 192 -10.97 -6.78 13.84
CA GLY A 192 -11.05 -5.32 13.80
C GLY A 192 -9.69 -4.64 13.68
N ILE A 193 -8.73 -5.28 12.98
CA ILE A 193 -7.35 -4.79 12.84
C ILE A 193 -6.99 -4.32 11.42
N THR A 194 -7.97 -4.22 10.52
CA THR A 194 -7.83 -3.72 9.14
C THR A 194 -8.98 -2.79 8.80
N LEU A 195 -8.72 -1.80 7.96
CA LEU A 195 -9.73 -0.95 7.32
C LEU A 195 -9.79 -1.18 5.79
N GLN A 196 -9.05 -2.16 5.28
CA GLN A 196 -8.99 -2.38 3.84
C GLN A 196 -10.36 -2.74 3.23
N PRO A 197 -10.59 -2.34 1.97
CA PRO A 197 -9.73 -1.56 1.08
C PRO A 197 -9.80 -0.06 1.38
N TYR A 198 -8.76 0.66 0.97
CA TYR A 198 -8.70 2.11 1.07
C TYR A 198 -9.13 2.78 -0.24
N ALA A 199 -9.74 3.96 -0.15
CA ALA A 199 -9.78 4.87 -1.29
C ALA A 199 -8.35 5.39 -1.56
N ILE A 200 -7.96 5.61 -2.81
CA ILE A 200 -6.61 6.09 -3.14
C ILE A 200 -6.46 7.57 -2.77
N TRP A 201 -7.51 8.37 -3.01
CA TRP A 201 -7.63 9.77 -2.60
C TRP A 201 -8.91 10.02 -1.82
N ASP A 202 -9.08 11.25 -1.32
CA ASP A 202 -10.22 11.61 -0.50
C ASP A 202 -11.54 11.51 -1.29
N SER A 203 -12.49 10.82 -0.66
CA SER A 203 -13.86 10.59 -1.13
C SER A 203 -14.90 11.04 -0.11
N GLY A 204 -14.47 11.63 1.00
CA GLY A 204 -15.29 12.07 2.14
C GLY A 204 -15.89 10.93 2.99
N SER A 205 -16.01 9.73 2.44
CA SER A 205 -16.83 8.65 3.02
C SER A 205 -16.03 7.43 3.44
N ARG A 206 -14.87 7.17 2.84
CA ARG A 206 -14.00 6.02 3.18
C ARG A 206 -12.62 6.45 3.66
N PRO A 207 -11.96 5.63 4.50
CA PRO A 207 -10.53 5.81 4.78
C PRO A 207 -9.74 5.82 3.48
N ASN A 208 -8.84 6.80 3.32
CA ASN A 208 -7.98 6.89 2.15
C ASN A 208 -6.51 6.59 2.47
N LEU A 209 -5.81 6.05 1.47
CA LEU A 209 -4.42 5.60 1.58
C LEU A 209 -3.48 6.78 1.82
N SER A 210 -3.73 7.93 1.16
CA SER A 210 -2.93 9.15 1.33
C SER A 210 -2.93 9.63 2.79
N GLU A 211 -4.07 9.62 3.47
CA GLU A 211 -4.21 9.96 4.90
C GLU A 211 -3.52 8.91 5.79
N LEU A 212 -3.71 7.62 5.51
CA LEU A 212 -3.01 6.55 6.24
C LEU A 212 -1.50 6.75 6.17
N MET A 213 -0.97 6.97 4.97
CA MET A 213 0.45 7.19 4.74
C MET A 213 0.94 8.49 5.37
N GLY A 214 0.21 9.59 5.24
CA GLY A 214 0.57 10.88 5.85
C GLY A 214 0.49 10.90 7.38
N THR A 215 -0.36 10.04 7.96
CA THR A 215 -0.42 9.86 9.42
C THR A 215 0.76 9.01 9.91
N LEU A 216 1.16 8.00 9.13
CA LEU A 216 2.18 7.02 9.52
C LEU A 216 3.61 7.50 9.23
N LEU A 217 3.81 8.18 8.10
CA LEU A 217 5.10 8.52 7.52
C LEU A 217 5.32 10.03 7.53
N ASN A 218 6.57 10.44 7.61
CA ASN A 218 6.93 11.86 7.48
C ASN A 218 6.97 12.32 6.02
N ASP A 219 7.08 11.37 5.09
CA ASP A 219 7.12 11.56 3.65
C ASP A 219 6.46 10.33 2.99
N THR A 220 5.63 10.56 1.98
CA THR A 220 4.84 9.55 1.28
C THR A 220 5.31 9.33 -0.17
N GLY A 221 6.51 9.78 -0.51
CA GLY A 221 7.11 9.61 -1.82
C GLY A 221 7.82 8.27 -2.03
N PHE A 222 8.07 7.95 -3.30
CA PHE A 222 8.98 6.89 -3.72
C PHE A 222 10.37 7.05 -3.11
N GLY A 223 10.87 8.28 -2.93
CA GLY A 223 12.17 8.54 -2.32
C GLY A 223 12.26 8.02 -0.88
N TYR A 224 11.20 8.15 -0.08
CA TYR A 224 11.13 7.62 1.28
C TYR A 224 11.12 6.08 1.29
N ALA A 225 10.27 5.47 0.45
CA ALA A 225 10.22 4.02 0.30
C ALA A 225 11.55 3.44 -0.19
N TYR A 226 12.23 4.15 -1.09
CA TYR A 226 13.56 3.78 -1.56
C TYR A 226 14.56 3.72 -0.39
N LYS A 227 14.67 4.79 0.41
CA LYS A 227 15.55 4.83 1.60
C LYS A 227 15.21 3.72 2.60
N ALA A 228 13.93 3.46 2.84
CA ALA A 228 13.45 2.41 3.73
C ALA A 228 13.87 1.00 3.28
N SER A 229 13.92 0.76 1.97
CA SER A 229 14.23 -0.55 1.39
C SER A 229 15.73 -0.91 1.33
N ARG A 230 16.62 0.06 1.56
CA ARG A 230 18.06 -0.09 1.32
C ARG A 230 18.83 -0.36 2.61
N VAL A 231 19.66 -1.41 2.59
CA VAL A 231 20.46 -1.82 3.76
C VAL A 231 21.68 -0.92 3.96
N LYS A 232 22.33 -0.55 2.85
CA LYS A 232 23.47 0.36 2.80
C LYS A 232 22.98 1.76 2.43
N GLY A 233 23.51 2.78 3.11
CA GLY A 233 23.15 4.18 2.87
C GLY A 233 23.71 5.10 3.96
N GLY A 234 23.55 6.41 3.78
CA GLY A 234 23.91 7.41 4.78
C GLY A 234 23.03 7.36 6.04
N SER A 235 23.29 8.25 6.99
CA SER A 235 22.55 8.33 8.26
C SER A 235 21.03 8.41 8.07
N GLU A 236 20.55 9.13 7.05
CA GLU A 236 19.13 9.27 6.73
C GLU A 236 18.44 7.91 6.47
N TYR A 237 19.11 6.97 5.81
CA TYR A 237 18.54 5.65 5.49
C TYR A 237 18.37 4.81 6.75
N GLU A 238 19.35 4.92 7.65
CA GLU A 238 19.32 4.23 8.93
C GLU A 238 18.24 4.81 9.84
N GLU A 239 18.04 6.13 9.83
CA GLU A 239 16.97 6.80 10.56
C GLU A 239 15.58 6.35 10.10
N VAL A 240 15.33 6.33 8.79
CA VAL A 240 14.06 5.84 8.22
C VAL A 240 13.79 4.39 8.64
N ARG A 241 14.78 3.50 8.50
CA ARG A 241 14.62 2.09 8.89
C ARG A 241 14.43 1.90 10.38
N LYS A 242 15.19 2.60 11.22
CA LYS A 242 15.02 2.56 12.68
C LYS A 242 13.63 3.03 13.09
N TYR A 243 13.11 4.09 12.46
CA TYR A 243 11.76 4.58 12.69
C TYR A 243 10.71 3.52 12.35
N LEU A 244 10.73 2.99 11.11
CA LEU A 244 9.76 2.00 10.65
C LEU A 244 9.83 0.69 11.44
N LYS A 245 11.03 0.25 11.82
CA LYS A 245 11.22 -0.94 12.68
C LYS A 245 10.56 -0.76 14.05
N ARG A 246 10.76 0.39 14.72
CA ARG A 246 10.14 0.66 16.03
C ARG A 246 8.63 0.76 15.94
N LEU A 247 8.12 1.36 14.86
CA LEU A 247 6.69 1.47 14.61
C LEU A 247 6.06 0.09 14.38
N ARG A 248 6.75 -0.77 13.60
CA ARG A 248 6.39 -2.18 13.42
C ARG A 248 6.35 -2.93 14.75
N GLU A 249 7.40 -2.79 15.58
CA GLU A 249 7.48 -3.43 16.89
C GLU A 249 6.30 -3.03 17.80
N ALA A 250 5.96 -1.75 17.87
CA ALA A 250 4.82 -1.25 18.64
C ALA A 250 3.47 -1.79 18.13
N ALA A 251 3.30 -1.88 16.81
CA ALA A 251 2.09 -2.46 16.21
C ALA A 251 1.98 -3.97 16.47
N VAL A 252 3.09 -4.72 16.39
CA VAL A 252 3.14 -6.16 16.73
C VAL A 252 2.81 -6.37 18.21
N GLU A 253 3.43 -5.60 19.10
CA GLU A 253 3.18 -5.64 20.55
C GLU A 253 1.70 -5.41 20.83
N SER A 254 1.12 -4.35 20.26
CA SER A 254 -0.29 -4.00 20.43
C SER A 254 -1.23 -5.13 19.97
N ILE A 255 -1.02 -5.68 18.76
CA ILE A 255 -1.81 -6.81 18.25
C ILE A 255 -1.63 -8.06 19.11
N GLY A 256 -0.43 -8.30 19.64
CA GLY A 256 -0.15 -9.43 20.53
C GLY A 256 -0.95 -9.33 21.83
N VAL A 257 -1.03 -8.12 22.41
CA VAL A 257 -1.82 -7.86 23.62
C VAL A 257 -3.29 -8.16 23.37
N SER A 258 -3.89 -7.64 22.29
CA SER A 258 -5.32 -7.82 22.06
C SER A 258 -5.75 -9.27 21.86
N ARG A 259 -4.89 -10.11 21.25
CA ARG A 259 -5.14 -11.54 21.08
C ARG A 259 -5.24 -12.30 22.41
N ASN A 260 -4.48 -11.88 23.43
CA ASN A 260 -4.52 -12.53 24.75
C ASN A 260 -5.82 -12.25 25.51
N PHE A 261 -6.60 -11.26 25.07
CA PHE A 261 -7.90 -10.90 25.65
C PHE A 261 -9.08 -11.28 24.75
N ALA A 262 -8.84 -12.05 23.68
CA ALA A 262 -9.87 -12.54 22.79
C ALA A 262 -10.84 -13.46 23.56
N GLY A 263 -12.01 -12.91 23.93
CA GLY A 263 -13.03 -13.60 24.72
C GLY A 263 -13.67 -12.74 25.82
N ILE A 264 -13.04 -11.64 26.23
CA ILE A 264 -13.54 -10.76 27.31
C ILE A 264 -14.16 -9.47 26.75
N SER A 265 -13.61 -8.92 25.68
CA SER A 265 -14.06 -7.69 25.02
C SER A 265 -13.78 -7.72 23.52
N SER A 266 -14.23 -6.69 22.78
CA SER A 266 -13.86 -6.56 21.38
C SER A 266 -12.34 -6.30 21.28
N GLY A 267 -11.65 -7.02 20.40
CA GLY A 267 -10.19 -6.94 20.28
C GLY A 267 -9.70 -5.51 19.97
N SER A 268 -10.51 -4.73 19.27
CA SER A 268 -10.23 -3.34 18.93
C SER A 268 -10.33 -2.39 20.13
N GLU A 269 -11.24 -2.59 21.08
CA GLU A 269 -11.27 -1.81 22.33
C GLU A 269 -10.00 -2.00 23.16
N VAL A 270 -9.55 -3.26 23.29
CA VAL A 270 -8.30 -3.59 24.01
C VAL A 270 -7.11 -2.91 23.34
N LEU A 271 -7.07 -2.89 22.01
CA LEU A 271 -6.05 -2.18 21.24
C LEU A 271 -6.04 -0.69 21.55
N VAL A 272 -7.19 -0.02 21.45
CA VAL A 272 -7.29 1.42 21.72
C VAL A 272 -6.83 1.75 23.13
N ILE A 273 -7.25 0.98 24.14
CA ILE A 273 -6.83 1.17 25.54
C ILE A 273 -5.33 0.96 25.70
N HIS A 274 -4.78 -0.11 25.11
CA HIS A 274 -3.36 -0.42 25.21
C HIS A 274 -2.50 0.68 24.56
N VAL A 275 -2.78 1.03 23.31
CA VAL A 275 -2.04 2.06 22.57
C VAL A 275 -2.15 3.41 23.30
N SER A 276 -3.34 3.76 23.84
CA SER A 276 -3.54 5.00 24.61
C SER A 276 -2.68 5.04 25.86
N ARG A 277 -2.63 3.93 26.60
CA ARG A 277 -1.84 3.82 27.83
C ARG A 277 -0.34 3.88 27.53
N MET A 278 0.11 3.25 26.45
CA MET A 278 1.53 3.27 26.06
C MET A 278 1.97 4.65 25.56
N ALA A 279 1.13 5.34 24.79
CA ALA A 279 1.40 6.72 24.38
C ALA A 279 1.48 7.69 25.57
N ALA A 280 0.59 7.54 26.56
CA ALA A 280 0.64 8.35 27.79
C ALA A 280 1.91 8.10 28.61
N ARG A 281 2.44 6.87 28.61
CA ARG A 281 3.70 6.54 29.28
C ARG A 281 4.90 7.16 28.56
N GLU A 282 4.98 7.02 27.24
CA GLU A 282 6.05 7.63 26.43
C GLU A 282 6.07 9.16 26.58
N GLY A 283 4.90 9.80 26.73
CA GLY A 283 4.81 11.25 26.97
C GLY A 283 5.21 11.72 28.38
N SER A 284 5.33 10.81 29.34
CA SER A 284 5.70 11.12 30.74
C SER A 284 7.18 10.90 31.06
N GLU A 285 7.92 10.25 30.16
CA GLU A 285 9.37 10.09 30.26
C GLU A 285 10.08 11.40 29.85
N SER A 286 11.15 11.77 30.56
CA SER A 286 11.83 13.09 30.48
C SER A 286 12.04 13.60 29.04
N ALA A 287 11.68 14.88 28.82
CA ALA A 287 11.81 15.60 27.55
C ALA A 287 13.22 15.54 26.93
N GLU A 288 14.28 15.38 27.73
CA GLU A 288 15.67 15.27 27.25
C GLU A 288 15.97 13.99 26.45
N GLN A 289 15.16 12.92 26.57
CA GLN A 289 15.28 11.71 25.74
C GLN A 289 14.28 11.66 24.58
N SER A 290 13.26 12.53 24.60
CA SER A 290 12.09 12.52 23.70
C SER A 290 12.30 13.27 22.37
N GLU A 291 13.38 14.04 22.23
CA GLU A 291 13.66 14.81 21.00
C GLU A 291 14.00 13.96 19.77
N ARG A 292 14.34 12.68 19.94
CA ARG A 292 14.51 11.81 18.77
C ARG A 292 13.13 11.41 18.26
N LEU A 293 12.80 11.81 17.03
CA LEU A 293 11.62 11.41 16.23
C LEU A 293 11.27 9.89 16.29
N SER A 294 12.23 9.06 16.68
CA SER A 294 12.10 7.62 16.87
C SER A 294 11.55 7.20 18.26
N ALA A 295 11.27 8.13 19.17
CA ALA A 295 10.77 7.87 20.54
C ALA A 295 9.23 7.91 20.65
N LYS A 296 8.53 8.49 19.67
CA LYS A 296 7.08 8.75 19.70
C LYS A 296 6.26 7.72 18.92
N ARG A 297 6.64 6.45 19.00
CA ARG A 297 6.01 5.37 18.19
C ARG A 297 4.55 5.13 18.57
N TYR A 298 4.21 5.14 19.86
CA TYR A 298 2.83 4.95 20.29
C TYR A 298 1.99 6.22 20.09
N GLU A 299 2.60 7.40 20.09
CA GLU A 299 1.91 8.65 19.73
C GLU A 299 1.42 8.60 18.28
N ARG A 300 2.26 8.16 17.33
CA ARG A 300 1.85 7.94 15.93
C ARG A 300 0.75 6.89 15.78
N LEU A 301 0.87 5.77 16.49
CA LEU A 301 -0.22 4.77 16.51
C LEU A 301 -1.51 5.34 17.12
N MET A 302 -1.41 6.26 18.10
CA MET A 302 -2.58 6.94 18.65
C MET A 302 -3.22 7.94 17.69
N GLU A 303 -2.43 8.67 16.90
CA GLU A 303 -2.95 9.50 15.82
C GLU A 303 -3.74 8.64 14.82
N LEU A 304 -3.19 7.49 14.46
CA LEU A 304 -3.85 6.52 13.59
C LEU A 304 -5.15 5.96 14.21
N VAL A 305 -5.14 5.64 15.51
CA VAL A 305 -6.33 5.21 16.23
C VAL A 305 -7.40 6.31 16.19
N ARG A 306 -7.05 7.55 16.50
CA ARG A 306 -7.99 8.69 16.48
C ARG A 306 -8.56 8.91 15.08
N TRP A 307 -7.71 8.82 14.06
CA TRP A 307 -8.11 8.88 12.65
C TRP A 307 -9.08 7.76 12.29
N SER A 308 -8.81 6.51 12.70
CA SER A 308 -9.71 5.38 12.43
C SER A 308 -11.06 5.52 13.13
N ILE A 309 -11.09 6.05 14.37
CA ILE A 309 -12.32 6.27 15.12
C ILE A 309 -13.19 7.34 14.45
N SER A 310 -12.60 8.47 14.03
CA SER A 310 -13.36 9.55 13.39
C SER A 310 -14.02 9.10 12.08
N ARG A 311 -13.43 8.12 11.38
CA ARG A 311 -14.00 7.50 10.17
C ARG A 311 -14.99 6.37 10.48
N ALA A 312 -14.72 5.52 11.48
CA ALA A 312 -15.62 4.43 11.87
C ALA A 312 -16.99 4.92 12.36
N MET A 313 -17.04 6.10 12.99
CA MET A 313 -18.30 6.73 13.40
C MET A 313 -19.21 7.12 12.21
N VAL A 314 -18.66 7.21 11.00
CA VAL A 314 -19.40 7.56 9.77
C VAL A 314 -20.07 6.32 9.14
N GLU A 315 -19.48 5.13 9.28
CA GLU A 315 -19.98 3.90 8.63
C GLU A 315 -20.92 3.05 9.52
N GLY A 316 -21.31 3.55 10.70
CA GLY A 316 -22.30 2.88 11.57
C GLY A 316 -21.87 1.50 12.11
N GLY A 317 -20.57 1.18 12.07
CA GLY A 317 -20.04 -0.17 12.25
C GLY A 317 -18.87 -0.26 13.23
N ARG A 318 -18.62 -1.50 13.69
CA ARG A 318 -17.60 -1.91 14.67
C ARG A 318 -16.31 -1.09 14.60
N LEU A 319 -15.80 -0.70 15.76
CA LEU A 319 -14.48 -0.10 15.90
C LEU A 319 -13.42 -0.99 15.26
N ALA A 320 -12.68 -0.44 14.29
CA ALA A 320 -11.55 -1.09 13.65
C ALA A 320 -10.34 -0.16 13.63
N VAL A 321 -9.15 -0.71 13.87
CA VAL A 321 -7.89 0.02 13.91
C VAL A 321 -6.92 -0.62 12.90
N PRO A 322 -6.33 0.10 11.96
CA PRO A 322 -5.61 -0.48 10.81
C PRO A 322 -4.19 -0.97 11.13
N LEU A 323 -3.97 -1.60 12.29
CA LEU A 323 -2.64 -2.05 12.71
C LEU A 323 -2.08 -3.16 11.80
N ALA A 324 -2.93 -4.07 11.28
CA ALA A 324 -2.48 -5.08 10.33
C ALA A 324 -2.07 -4.45 8.99
N ASP A 325 -2.75 -3.39 8.59
CA ASP A 325 -2.46 -2.66 7.35
C ASP A 325 -1.15 -1.90 7.48
N VAL A 326 -0.90 -1.26 8.64
CA VAL A 326 0.39 -0.63 8.96
C VAL A 326 1.53 -1.63 8.90
N LEU A 327 1.38 -2.79 9.52
CA LEU A 327 2.43 -3.83 9.47
C LEU A 327 2.72 -4.26 8.04
N THR A 328 1.67 -4.44 7.24
CA THR A 328 1.79 -4.84 5.84
C THR A 328 2.46 -3.73 5.02
N LEU A 329 2.04 -2.49 5.19
CA LEU A 329 2.61 -1.32 4.51
C LEU A 329 4.09 -1.14 4.84
N ILE A 330 4.51 -1.25 6.11
CA ILE A 330 5.91 -1.16 6.50
C ILE A 330 6.76 -2.23 5.79
N LYS A 331 6.24 -3.45 5.64
CA LYS A 331 6.94 -4.53 4.92
C LYS A 331 7.09 -4.24 3.43
N PHE A 332 6.05 -3.67 2.80
CA PHE A 332 6.15 -3.16 1.44
C PHE A 332 7.28 -2.14 1.36
N LEU A 333 7.23 -1.06 2.15
CA LEU A 333 8.24 0.02 2.15
C LEU A 333 9.67 -0.50 2.38
N GLY A 334 9.85 -1.49 3.26
CA GLY A 334 11.15 -2.11 3.51
C GLY A 334 11.62 -3.08 2.44
N GLY A 335 10.85 -3.34 1.40
CA GLY A 335 11.17 -4.30 0.35
C GLY A 335 11.34 -5.74 0.87
N GLY A 336 10.70 -6.08 2.00
CA GLY A 336 10.89 -7.36 2.69
C GLY A 336 12.16 -7.48 3.53
N THR A 337 12.98 -6.42 3.63
CA THR A 337 14.20 -6.43 4.47
C THR A 337 13.93 -6.12 5.94
N MET A 338 12.76 -5.55 6.26
CA MET A 338 12.41 -5.03 7.58
C MET A 338 11.53 -5.92 8.43
#